data_AF-A0A2K2RU01-F1
#
_entry.id   AF-A0A2K2RU01-F1
#
_cell.length_a   1.000
_cell.length_b   1.000
_cell.length_c   1.000
_cell.angle_alpha   90.00
_cell.angle_beta   90.00
_cell.angle_gamma   90.00
#
_symmetry.space_group_name_H-M   'P 1'
#
loop_
_entity.id
_entity.type
_entity.pdbx_description
1 polymer ?
#
loop_
_entity_poly.entity_id
_entity_poly.type
_entity_poly.pdbx_seq_one_letter_code
_entity_poly.pdbx_strand_id
1 'polypeptide(L)' 'MFQQTPVYDRLVAERGDIPVQVRGEADRIHRDLAQVLRQTSTSQPSAPQSVFEPKTLPRAL' A
#
# COMPACT_ATOMS: atom_id res chain seq x y z
N MET A 1 3.58 -46.09 8.90
CA MET A 1 3.98 -45.07 9.90
C MET A 1 4.36 -43.79 9.16
N PHE A 2 3.44 -42.83 9.02
CA PHE A 2 3.78 -41.52 8.44
C PHE A 2 4.37 -40.66 9.56
N GLN A 3 5.70 -40.56 9.58
CA GLN A 3 6.41 -39.56 10.37
C GLN A 3 6.14 -38.20 9.73
N GLN A 4 4.95 -37.64 9.99
CA GLN A 4 4.65 -36.26 9.60
C GLN A 4 5.42 -35.37 10.56
N THR A 5 6.67 -35.05 10.22
CA THR A 5 7.17 -33.71 10.52
C THR A 5 6.04 -32.75 10.09
N PRO A 6 5.54 -31.86 10.97
CA PRO A 6 4.43 -30.98 10.63
C PRO A 6 4.74 -30.38 9.28
N VAL A 7 3.81 -30.52 8.32
CA VAL A 7 4.04 -30.22 6.89
C VAL A 7 4.74 -28.87 6.72
N TYR A 8 4.50 -27.93 7.64
CA TYR A 8 5.14 -26.64 7.73
C TYR A 8 6.68 -26.66 7.83
N ASP A 9 7.29 -27.37 8.78
CA ASP A 9 8.75 -27.36 8.96
C ASP A 9 9.47 -27.92 7.73
N ARG A 10 8.89 -28.98 7.14
CA ARG A 10 9.40 -29.58 5.91
C ARG A 10 9.26 -28.63 4.72
N LEU A 11 8.14 -27.93 4.60
CA LEU A 11 7.96 -26.92 3.55
C LEU A 11 8.97 -25.77 3.70
N VAL A 12 9.21 -25.30 4.93
CA VAL A 12 10.22 -24.27 5.19
C VAL A 12 11.62 -24.77 4.85
N ALA A 13 11.96 -26.03 5.17
CA ALA A 13 13.26 -26.60 4.85
C ALA A 13 13.46 -26.79 3.32
N GLU A 14 12.43 -27.24 2.60
CA GLU A 14 12.53 -27.54 1.15
C GLU A 14 12.34 -26.30 0.26
N ARG A 15 11.56 -25.30 0.71
CA ARG A 15 11.14 -24.17 -0.11
C ARG A 15 11.46 -22.80 0.51
N GLY A 16 11.94 -22.78 1.75
CA GLY A 16 12.07 -21.56 2.55
C GLY A 16 10.74 -21.11 3.16
N ASP A 17 10.82 -20.14 4.06
CA ASP A 17 9.65 -19.53 4.68
C ASP A 17 8.98 -18.53 3.73
N ILE A 18 8.25 -19.06 2.75
CA ILE A 18 7.55 -18.29 1.71
C ILE A 18 6.60 -17.23 2.31
N PRO A 19 5.78 -17.53 3.35
CA PRO A 19 4.92 -16.52 3.96
C PRO A 19 5.69 -15.31 4.53
N VAL A 20 6.84 -15.53 5.18
CA VAL A 20 7.67 -14.44 5.68
C VAL A 20 8.27 -13.63 4.52
N GLN A 21 8.77 -14.31 3.49
CA GLN A 21 9.32 -13.64 2.30
C GLN A 21 8.29 -12.76 1.59
N VAL A 22 7.07 -13.27 1.38
CA VAL A 22 5.98 -12.51 0.75
C VAL A 22 5.60 -11.27 1.59
N ARG A 23 5.59 -11.40 2.91
CA ARG A 23 5.33 -10.25 3.80
C ARG A 23 6.42 -9.18 3.66
N GLY A 24 7.68 -9.58 3.64
CA GLY A 24 8.80 -8.67 3.45
C GLY A 24 8.75 -7.94 2.11
N GLU A 25 8.41 -8.65 1.03
CA GLU A 25 8.29 -8.05 -0.30
C GLU A 25 7.08 -7.12 -0.40
N ALA A 26 5.94 -7.49 0.20
CA ALA A 26 4.77 -6.62 0.27
C ALA A 26 5.09 -5.31 1.01
N ASP A 27 5.80 -5.37 2.13
CA ASP A 27 6.22 -4.19 2.88
C ASP A 27 7.18 -3.31 2.06
N ARG A 28 8.09 -3.92 1.29
CA ARG A 28 8.99 -3.21 0.38
C ARG A 28 8.21 -2.48 -0.71
N ILE A 29 7.36 -3.19 -1.45
CA ILE A 29 6.54 -2.61 -2.53
C ILE A 29 5.67 -1.48 -1.99
N HIS A 30 5.09 -1.65 -0.80
CA HIS A 30 4.27 -0.62 -0.17
C HIS A 30 5.07 0.66 0.14
N ARG A 31 6.31 0.54 0.64
CA ARG A 31 7.19 1.70 0.86
C ARG A 31 7.59 2.38 -0.45
N ASP A 32 7.94 1.59 -1.46
CA ASP A 32 8.34 2.10 -2.78
C ASP A 32 7.18 2.86 -3.43
N LEU A 33 5.96 2.29 -3.38
CA LEU A 33 4.75 2.95 -3.86
C LEU A 33 4.48 4.26 -3.11
N ALA A 34 4.59 4.26 -1.78
CA ALA A 34 4.40 5.47 -0.99
C ALA A 34 5.42 6.57 -1.35
N GLN A 35 6.65 6.20 -1.70
CA GLN A 35 7.66 7.15 -2.16
C GLN A 35 7.31 7.73 -3.54
N VAL A 36 6.90 6.91 -4.49
CA VAL A 36 6.47 7.37 -5.82
C VAL A 36 5.28 8.33 -5.70
N LEU A 37 4.26 7.97 -4.93
CA LEU A 37 3.09 8.82 -4.72
C LEU A 37 3.48 10.18 -4.12
N ARG A 38 4.34 10.20 -3.08
CA ARG A 38 4.84 11.46 -2.51
C ARG A 38 5.56 12.32 -3.56
N GLN A 39 6.44 11.74 -4.36
CA GLN A 39 7.17 12.47 -5.41
C GLN A 39 6.22 13.06 -6.45
N THR A 40 5.21 12.31 -6.89
CA THR A 40 4.19 12.81 -7.83
C THR A 40 3.35 13.94 -7.24
N SER A 41 3.00 13.87 -5.95
CA SER A 41 2.29 14.95 -5.26
C SER A 41 3.14 16.22 -5.12
N THR A 42 4.45 16.09 -4.87
CA THR A 42 5.36 17.25 -4.79
C THR A 42 5.69 17.86 -6.16
N SER A 43 5.57 17.08 -7.23
CA SER A 43 5.79 17.52 -8.61
C SER A 43 4.54 18.16 -9.23
N GLN A 44 3.37 18.06 -8.59
CA GLN A 44 2.18 18.74 -9.05
C GLN A 44 2.37 20.25 -8.81
N PRO A 45 2.51 21.10 -9.86
CA PRO A 45 2.42 22.53 -9.66
C PRO A 45 1.04 22.78 -9.05
N SER A 46 1.01 23.49 -7.91
CA SER A 46 -0.23 23.89 -7.24
C SER A 46 -1.26 24.26 -8.30
N ALA A 47 -2.30 23.44 -8.46
CA ALA A 47 -3.38 23.76 -9.37
C ALA A 47 -3.91 25.15 -8.94
N PRO A 48 -4.22 26.06 -9.88
CA PRO A 48 -4.82 27.33 -9.51
C PRO A 48 -6.08 27.02 -8.71
N GLN A 49 -6.19 27.63 -7.52
CA GLN A 49 -7.33 27.46 -6.62
C GLN A 49 -8.61 27.59 -7.45
N SER A 50 -9.39 26.52 -7.51
CA SER A 50 -10.65 26.50 -8.24
C SER A 50 -11.51 27.67 -7.75
N VAL A 51 -11.76 28.63 -8.63
CA VAL A 51 -12.60 29.83 -8.38
C VAL A 51 -14.09 29.47 -8.33
N PHE A 52 -14.43 28.18 -8.29
CA PHE A 52 -15.79 27.73 -8.04
C PHE A 52 -16.12 27.89 -6.56
N GLU A 53 -16.36 29.15 -6.16
CA GLU A 53 -17.11 29.45 -4.96
C GLU A 53 -18.50 28.79 -5.11
N PRO A 54 -18.94 27.93 -4.18
CA PRO A 54 -20.33 27.54 -4.14
C PRO A 54 -21.11 28.79 -3.77
N LYS A 55 -21.78 29.39 -4.76
CA LYS A 55 -22.71 30.51 -4.60
C LYS A 55 -23.58 30.27 -3.37
N THR A 56 -23.32 31.04 -2.31
CA THR A 56 -24.11 31.02 -1.09
C THR A 56 -25.58 31.25 -1.46
N LEU A 57 -26.42 30.25 -1.22
CA LEU A 57 -27.85 30.38 -1.42
C LEU A 57 -28.39 31.32 -0.35
N PRO A 58 -29.20 32.33 -0.71
CA PRO A 58 -29.73 33.28 0.26
C PRO A 58 -30.66 32.55 1.22
N ARG A 59 -30.36 32.70 2.51
CA ARG A 59 -31.18 32.22 3.63
C ARG A 59 -32.57 32.85 3.51
N ALA A 60 -33.57 32.04 3.17
CA ALA A 60 -34.96 32.47 3.22
C ALA A 60 -35.34 32.79 4.68
N LEU A 61 -36.03 33.92 4.84
CA LEU A 61 -36.60 34.42 6.10
C LEU A 61 -37.76 33.55 6.56
#